data_AF-A0A0Q5JVY9-F1
#
_entry.id   AF-A0A0Q5JVY9-F1
#
_cell.length_a   1.000
_cell.length_b   1.000
_cell.length_c   1.000
_cell.angle_alpha   90.00
_cell.angle_beta   90.00
_cell.angle_gamma   90.00
#
_symmetry.space_group_name_H-M   'P 1'
#
loop_
_entity.id
_entity.type
_entity.pdbx_description
1 polymer ?
#
loop_
_entity_poly.entity_id
_entity_poly.type
_entity_poly.pdbx_seq_one_letter_code
_entity_poly.pdbx_strand_id
1 'polypeptide(L)'
;MTKEAFADERVSEVDSHAMSRRAVVTTAAWAVPAIIVTTASPASAASTSALTLTFSQVSDVPVGGSVSVTGKYEGAVRGQRLTLSSSDANVTLARTSFSLTTAGTFSTTASVARVKTSQTASVTALSNGLATTASFSYVFVPVASITVNLSRSFSGDTNQYYINVSGTLKSASGSGVPYRTVSVVASEGGTWRDQLGGSTPDSSDRGSYTTQLFLNPGGARTITFTVSCEGVSTTGSISIAGS
;
A
#
# COMPACT_ATOMS: atom_id res chain seq x y z
N MET A 1 -68.19 -105.19 -33.47
CA MET A 1 -68.45 -105.82 -34.78
C MET A 1 -68.65 -104.70 -35.79
N THR A 2 -67.85 -104.74 -36.84
CA THR A 2 -67.60 -103.73 -37.89
C THR A 2 -68.78 -103.55 -38.86
N LYS A 3 -68.96 -102.32 -39.40
CA LYS A 3 -69.41 -101.97 -40.77
C LYS A 3 -69.50 -100.42 -40.87
N GLU A 4 -68.74 -99.75 -41.75
CA GLU A 4 -69.12 -99.34 -43.13
C GLU A 4 -70.45 -98.54 -43.18
N ALA A 5 -70.63 -97.41 -43.88
CA ALA A 5 -69.92 -96.76 -44.98
C ALA A 5 -70.52 -95.35 -45.24
N PHE A 6 -69.77 -94.54 -45.99
CA PHE A 6 -70.14 -93.58 -47.06
C PHE A 6 -71.16 -92.43 -46.86
N ALA A 7 -70.65 -91.23 -47.21
CA ALA A 7 -71.20 -90.13 -48.02
C ALA A 7 -72.48 -89.40 -47.57
N ASP A 8 -72.46 -88.06 -47.59
CA ASP A 8 -73.05 -87.29 -48.70
C ASP A 8 -72.72 -85.78 -48.57
N GLU A 9 -72.68 -85.15 -49.73
CA GLU A 9 -72.40 -83.76 -50.07
C GLU A 9 -73.63 -82.86 -49.83
N ARG A 10 -73.43 -81.57 -49.50
CA ARG A 10 -74.01 -80.38 -50.20
C ARG A 10 -74.15 -79.13 -49.32
N VAL A 11 -73.63 -78.01 -49.86
CA VAL A 11 -74.24 -76.65 -49.98
C VAL A 11 -74.40 -75.89 -48.64
N SER A 12 -74.08 -74.62 -48.42
CA SER A 12 -73.93 -73.39 -49.22
C SER A 12 -73.19 -72.33 -48.37
N GLU A 13 -72.44 -71.43 -49.03
CA GLU A 13 -72.46 -69.95 -48.89
C GLU A 13 -72.55 -69.34 -47.47
N VAL A 14 -71.64 -68.45 -47.04
CA VAL A 14 -71.82 -66.98 -47.11
C VAL A 14 -70.68 -66.29 -46.34
N ASP A 15 -70.38 -65.05 -46.74
CA ASP A 15 -69.62 -63.98 -46.08
C ASP A 15 -68.11 -63.84 -46.31
N SER A 16 -67.83 -63.27 -47.49
CA SER A 16 -66.69 -62.40 -47.74
C SER A 16 -66.79 -61.08 -46.95
N HIS A 17 -66.12 -61.00 -45.80
CA HIS A 17 -65.89 -59.72 -45.12
C HIS A 17 -64.72 -58.96 -45.76
N ALA A 18 -65.04 -57.77 -46.25
CA ALA A 18 -64.15 -56.81 -46.89
C ALA A 18 -62.89 -56.51 -46.06
N MET A 19 -61.71 -56.78 -46.63
CA MET A 19 -60.46 -56.23 -46.10
C MET A 19 -60.29 -54.77 -46.53
N SER A 20 -60.33 -53.91 -45.51
CA SER A 20 -60.05 -52.48 -45.56
C SER A 20 -58.71 -52.18 -46.25
N ARG A 21 -58.74 -51.43 -47.36
CA ARG A 21 -57.55 -50.85 -47.99
C ARG A 21 -57.08 -49.63 -47.19
N ARG A 22 -56.39 -49.85 -46.07
CA ARG A 22 -55.54 -48.81 -45.47
C ARG A 22 -54.15 -48.90 -46.12
N ALA A 23 -53.90 -47.98 -47.05
CA ALA A 23 -52.58 -47.73 -47.58
C ALA A 23 -51.62 -47.42 -46.43
N VAL A 24 -50.63 -48.30 -46.24
CA VAL A 24 -49.52 -48.06 -45.32
C VAL A 24 -48.63 -47.01 -45.96
N VAL A 25 -48.73 -45.77 -45.47
CA VAL A 25 -47.76 -44.72 -45.77
C VAL A 25 -46.55 -44.97 -44.88
N THR A 26 -45.54 -45.62 -45.41
CA THR A 26 -44.22 -45.72 -44.78
C THR A 26 -43.51 -44.37 -44.90
N THR A 27 -43.77 -43.45 -43.98
CA THR A 27 -42.87 -42.32 -43.77
C THR A 27 -41.61 -42.86 -43.10
N ALA A 28 -40.49 -42.87 -43.82
CA ALA A 28 -39.18 -43.06 -43.22
C ALA A 28 -39.02 -42.00 -42.11
N ALA A 29 -38.86 -42.44 -40.86
CA ALA A 29 -38.45 -41.55 -39.78
C ALA A 29 -36.95 -41.30 -39.97
N TRP A 30 -36.60 -40.13 -40.51
CA TRP A 30 -35.21 -39.69 -40.56
C TRP A 30 -34.78 -39.45 -39.11
N ALA A 31 -33.86 -40.27 -38.61
CA ALA A 31 -33.29 -40.09 -37.29
C ALA A 31 -32.57 -38.74 -37.24
N VAL A 32 -33.21 -37.74 -36.65
CA VAL A 32 -32.56 -36.47 -36.34
C VAL A 32 -31.61 -36.75 -35.16
N PRO A 33 -30.29 -36.52 -35.29
CA PRO A 33 -29.40 -36.69 -34.15
C PRO A 33 -29.80 -35.70 -33.06
N ALA A 34 -29.98 -36.19 -31.83
CA ALA A 34 -30.17 -35.33 -30.68
C ALA A 34 -28.88 -34.52 -30.47
N ILE A 35 -28.91 -33.23 -30.77
CA ILE A 35 -27.83 -32.31 -30.40
C ILE A 35 -28.00 -32.00 -28.92
N ILE A 36 -27.18 -32.63 -28.09
CA ILE A 36 -27.05 -32.26 -26.68
C ILE A 36 -26.23 -30.97 -26.64
N VAL A 37 -26.90 -29.84 -26.49
CA VAL A 37 -26.24 -28.59 -26.11
C VAL A 37 -25.99 -28.65 -24.61
N THR A 38 -24.83 -29.17 -24.22
CA THR A 38 -24.30 -28.84 -22.89
C THR A 38 -23.92 -27.37 -22.92
N THR A 39 -24.80 -26.51 -22.40
CA THR A 39 -24.35 -25.19 -21.98
C THR A 39 -23.33 -25.44 -20.89
N ALA A 40 -22.08 -25.07 -21.14
CA ALA A 40 -21.12 -24.95 -20.06
C ALA A 40 -21.79 -24.03 -19.03
N SER A 41 -22.00 -24.54 -17.82
CA SER A 41 -22.44 -23.71 -16.70
C SER A 41 -21.58 -22.45 -16.74
N PRO A 42 -22.15 -21.23 -16.75
CA PRO A 42 -21.34 -20.03 -16.78
C PRO A 42 -20.31 -20.18 -15.68
N ALA A 43 -19.02 -20.18 -16.05
CA ALA A 43 -17.94 -20.24 -15.10
C ALA A 43 -18.30 -19.22 -14.01
N SER A 44 -18.64 -19.72 -12.82
CA SER A 44 -18.93 -18.86 -11.68
C SER A 44 -17.76 -17.90 -11.63
N ALA A 45 -18.00 -16.61 -11.81
CA ALA A 45 -16.97 -15.60 -11.85
C ALA A 45 -15.94 -15.94 -10.75
N ALA A 46 -14.74 -16.36 -11.16
CA ALA A 46 -13.70 -16.71 -10.23
C ALA A 46 -13.52 -15.47 -9.34
N SER A 47 -13.80 -15.63 -8.04
CA SER A 47 -13.72 -14.52 -7.10
C SER A 47 -12.36 -13.84 -7.25
N THR A 48 -12.46 -12.58 -7.68
CA THR A 48 -11.43 -11.59 -7.92
C THR A 48 -10.58 -11.39 -6.68
N SER A 49 -9.29 -11.74 -6.75
CA SER A 49 -8.23 -11.50 -5.76
C SER A 49 -8.64 -11.70 -4.29
N ALA A 50 -8.45 -12.92 -3.77
CA ALA A 50 -8.59 -13.25 -2.33
C ALA A 50 -7.73 -12.37 -1.40
N LEU A 51 -6.76 -11.63 -1.95
CA LEU A 51 -5.88 -10.71 -1.24
C LEU A 51 -5.61 -9.48 -2.12
N THR A 52 -5.77 -8.29 -1.56
CA THR A 52 -5.47 -7.01 -2.21
C THR A 52 -4.66 -6.11 -1.29
N LEU A 53 -3.80 -5.28 -1.87
CA LEU A 53 -2.99 -4.28 -1.19
C LEU A 53 -3.17 -2.92 -1.85
N THR A 54 -3.26 -1.89 -1.03
CA THR A 54 -3.42 -0.50 -1.46
C THR A 54 -2.63 0.42 -0.52
N PHE A 55 -2.02 1.46 -1.07
CA PHE A 55 -1.41 2.53 -0.29
C PHE A 55 -2.39 3.69 -0.10
N SER A 56 -2.33 4.36 1.05
CA SER A 56 -3.20 5.50 1.35
C SER A 56 -2.90 6.74 0.52
N GLN A 57 -1.69 6.84 -0.03
CA GLN A 57 -1.27 7.98 -0.84
C GLN A 57 -1.09 7.60 -2.31
N VAL A 58 -1.51 8.50 -3.19
CA VAL A 58 -1.39 8.41 -4.66
C VAL A 58 -0.19 9.21 -5.17
N SER A 59 0.40 10.07 -4.32
CA SER A 59 1.57 10.89 -4.61
C SER A 59 2.84 10.29 -4.02
N ASP A 60 3.99 10.76 -4.52
CA ASP A 60 5.30 10.35 -4.02
C ASP A 60 5.48 10.68 -2.53
N VAL A 61 6.03 9.71 -1.79
CA VAL A 61 6.36 9.87 -0.37
C VAL A 61 7.73 10.57 -0.27
N PRO A 62 7.89 11.67 0.48
CA PRO A 62 9.22 12.23 0.69
C PRO A 62 10.10 11.25 1.50
N VAL A 63 11.40 11.18 1.21
CA VAL A 63 12.34 10.41 2.05
C VAL A 63 12.25 10.84 3.52
N GLY A 64 12.37 9.89 4.45
CA GLY A 64 12.11 10.13 5.88
C GLY A 64 10.63 10.18 6.27
N GLY A 65 9.72 10.20 5.29
CA GLY A 65 8.27 10.13 5.48
C GLY A 65 7.75 8.70 5.63
N SER A 66 6.44 8.58 5.76
CA SER A 66 5.74 7.30 5.88
C SER A 66 4.42 7.29 5.12
N VAL A 67 3.97 6.09 4.76
CA VAL A 67 2.71 5.85 4.05
C VAL A 67 1.98 4.67 4.71
N SER A 68 0.65 4.78 4.79
CA SER A 68 -0.16 3.68 5.28
C SER A 68 -0.40 2.67 4.16
N VAL A 69 -0.18 1.40 4.49
CA VAL A 69 -0.47 0.26 3.63
C VAL A 69 -1.69 -0.43 4.22
N THR A 70 -2.75 -0.54 3.42
CA THR A 70 -3.98 -1.23 3.80
C THR A 70 -4.15 -2.41 2.86
N GLY A 71 -4.51 -3.57 3.40
CA GLY A 71 -4.90 -4.71 2.60
C GLY A 71 -6.25 -5.25 3.00
N LYS A 72 -6.93 -5.85 2.02
CA LYS A 72 -8.21 -6.53 2.19
C LYS A 72 -8.04 -7.98 1.78
N TYR A 73 -8.62 -8.89 2.56
CA TYR A 73 -8.50 -10.32 2.32
C TYR A 73 -9.83 -11.03 2.55
N GLU A 74 -10.12 -12.00 1.69
CA GLU A 74 -11.37 -12.76 1.67
C GLU A 74 -11.13 -14.21 1.21
N GLY A 75 -12.11 -15.10 1.40
CA GLY A 75 -12.07 -16.45 0.83
C GLY A 75 -10.90 -17.32 1.31
N ALA A 76 -10.08 -17.80 0.37
CA ALA A 76 -9.11 -18.90 0.54
C ALA A 76 -7.90 -18.59 1.44
N VAL A 77 -7.72 -17.34 1.88
CA VAL A 77 -6.64 -16.94 2.81
C VAL A 77 -7.09 -16.88 4.28
N ARG A 78 -8.34 -17.26 4.56
CA ARG A 78 -8.86 -17.39 5.94
C ARG A 78 -8.16 -18.52 6.70
N GLY A 79 -7.92 -18.31 7.98
CA GLY A 79 -7.18 -19.20 8.87
C GLY A 79 -5.65 -19.16 8.68
N GLN A 80 -5.14 -18.40 7.71
CA GLN A 80 -3.73 -18.43 7.33
C GLN A 80 -2.95 -17.26 7.95
N ARG A 81 -1.62 -17.40 7.94
CA ARG A 81 -0.71 -16.30 8.25
C ARG A 81 -0.43 -15.50 6.98
N LEU A 82 -0.48 -14.18 7.09
CA LEU A 82 -0.02 -13.25 6.08
C LEU A 82 1.37 -12.73 6.47
N THR A 83 2.26 -12.67 5.50
CA THR A 83 3.57 -12.02 5.66
C THR A 83 3.71 -10.90 4.64
N LEU A 84 4.21 -9.75 5.09
CA LEU A 84 4.55 -8.61 4.26
C LEU A 84 6.07 -8.49 4.17
N SER A 85 6.55 -8.14 2.99
CA SER A 85 7.97 -7.84 2.73
C SER A 85 8.08 -6.65 1.79
N SER A 86 9.12 -5.84 1.94
CA SER A 86 9.44 -4.79 0.97
C SER A 86 10.56 -5.24 0.03
N SER A 87 10.54 -4.74 -1.21
CA SER A 87 11.63 -4.93 -2.17
C SER A 87 12.84 -4.01 -1.92
N ASP A 88 12.72 -3.03 -1.02
CA ASP A 88 13.74 -2.03 -0.76
C ASP A 88 14.16 -2.06 0.72
N ALA A 89 15.47 -2.14 0.98
CA ALA A 89 16.05 -2.11 2.31
C ALA A 89 15.87 -0.78 3.04
N ASN A 90 15.61 0.30 2.29
CA ASN A 90 15.32 1.62 2.84
C ASN A 90 13.86 1.76 3.31
N VAL A 91 13.01 0.76 3.10
CA VAL A 91 11.61 0.78 3.51
C VAL A 91 11.39 -0.22 4.64
N THR A 92 10.98 0.29 5.80
CA THR A 92 10.66 -0.52 6.98
C THR A 92 9.16 -0.59 7.19
N LEU A 93 8.62 -1.79 7.41
CA LEU A 93 7.21 -2.01 7.75
C LEU A 93 7.07 -2.15 9.27
N ALA A 94 6.21 -1.33 9.88
CA ALA A 94 5.96 -1.35 11.32
C ALA A 94 5.46 -2.72 11.80
N ARG A 95 4.69 -3.40 10.95
CA ARG A 95 4.20 -4.76 11.17
C ARG A 95 4.29 -5.55 9.88
N THR A 96 4.90 -6.73 9.95
CA THR A 96 5.16 -7.62 8.82
C THR A 96 4.32 -8.89 8.82
N SER A 97 3.56 -9.18 9.89
CA SER A 97 2.72 -10.38 9.90
C SER A 97 1.36 -10.21 10.58
N PHE A 98 0.37 -10.91 10.02
CA PHE A 98 -1.03 -10.85 10.43
C PHE A 98 -1.64 -12.25 10.46
N SER A 99 -2.50 -12.52 11.43
CA SER A 99 -3.31 -13.74 11.50
C SER A 99 -4.68 -13.45 10.90
N LEU A 100 -5.04 -14.15 9.83
CA LEU A 100 -6.24 -13.86 9.04
C LEU A 100 -7.39 -14.78 9.48
N THR A 101 -8.02 -14.52 10.63
CA THR A 101 -9.05 -15.44 11.19
C THR A 101 -10.37 -15.39 10.42
N THR A 102 -10.85 -14.19 10.09
CA THR A 102 -12.10 -13.93 9.36
C THR A 102 -11.80 -12.96 8.22
N ALA A 103 -12.57 -12.96 7.13
CA ALA A 103 -12.43 -11.94 6.08
C ALA A 103 -12.41 -10.53 6.69
N GLY A 104 -11.54 -9.66 6.19
CA GLY A 104 -11.34 -8.37 6.82
C GLY A 104 -10.26 -7.53 6.16
N THR A 105 -9.80 -6.55 6.92
CA THR A 105 -8.73 -5.63 6.53
C THR A 105 -7.60 -5.68 7.53
N PHE A 106 -6.40 -5.40 7.06
CA PHE A 106 -5.24 -5.13 7.90
C PHE A 106 -4.59 -3.84 7.44
N SER A 107 -3.82 -3.22 8.33
CA SER A 107 -3.04 -2.04 8.00
C SER A 107 -1.68 -2.11 8.69
N THR A 108 -0.68 -1.55 8.02
CA THR A 108 0.67 -1.33 8.53
C THR A 108 1.19 0.01 8.01
N THR A 109 2.21 0.55 8.65
CA THR A 109 2.89 1.75 8.18
C THR A 109 4.20 1.35 7.52
N ALA A 110 4.43 1.82 6.30
CA ALA A 110 5.73 1.77 5.65
C ALA A 110 6.45 3.10 5.85
N SER A 111 7.67 3.06 6.40
CA SER A 111 8.51 4.23 6.63
C SER A 111 9.74 4.18 5.74
N VAL A 112 10.05 5.30 5.08
CA VAL A 112 11.20 5.44 4.18
C VAL A 112 12.38 6.02 4.95
N ALA A 113 13.55 5.40 4.86
CA ALA A 113 14.78 5.90 5.45
C ALA A 113 15.20 7.24 4.84
N ARG A 114 16.07 7.97 5.55
CA ARG A 114 16.61 9.26 5.10
C ARG A 114 17.76 9.03 4.13
N VAL A 115 17.43 8.77 2.88
CA VAL A 115 18.39 8.52 1.79
C VAL A 115 18.43 9.68 0.80
N LYS A 116 19.53 9.77 0.04
CA LYS A 116 19.76 10.81 -0.98
C LYS A 116 19.34 10.39 -2.40
N THR A 117 18.45 9.41 -2.48
CA THR A 117 18.01 8.80 -3.75
C THR A 117 16.50 8.73 -3.78
N SER A 118 15.93 8.91 -4.98
CA SER A 118 14.53 8.62 -5.26
C SER A 118 14.43 7.19 -5.79
N GLN A 119 13.39 6.45 -5.41
CA GLN A 119 13.17 5.09 -5.91
C GLN A 119 11.68 4.72 -5.87
N THR A 120 11.33 3.68 -6.61
CA THR A 120 10.06 2.96 -6.44
C THR A 120 10.30 1.73 -5.58
N ALA A 121 9.57 1.63 -4.49
CA ALA A 121 9.54 0.45 -3.63
C ALA A 121 8.23 -0.31 -3.83
N SER A 122 8.29 -1.62 -3.64
CA SER A 122 7.10 -2.46 -3.63
C SER A 122 6.96 -3.17 -2.29
N VAL A 123 5.70 -3.44 -1.92
CA VAL A 123 5.34 -4.27 -0.78
C VAL A 123 4.59 -5.48 -1.30
N THR A 124 5.12 -6.66 -0.99
CA THR A 124 4.52 -7.94 -1.34
C THR A 124 3.86 -8.55 -0.11
N ALA A 125 2.57 -8.88 -0.24
CA ALA A 125 1.84 -9.67 0.74
C ALA A 125 1.73 -11.12 0.25
N LEU A 126 2.19 -12.06 1.06
CA LEU A 126 2.19 -13.49 0.77
C LEU A 126 1.37 -14.25 1.82
N SER A 127 0.43 -15.07 1.36
CA SER A 127 -0.27 -16.04 2.21
C SER A 127 -0.63 -17.29 1.42
N ASN A 128 -0.18 -18.46 1.89
CA ASN A 128 -0.51 -19.75 1.30
C ASN A 128 -0.29 -19.85 -0.23
N GLY A 129 0.83 -19.30 -0.72
CA GLY A 129 1.16 -19.28 -2.16
C GLY A 129 0.45 -18.20 -2.97
N LEU A 130 -0.53 -17.49 -2.40
CA LEU A 130 -1.12 -16.30 -3.00
C LEU A 130 -0.25 -15.09 -2.67
N ALA A 131 0.22 -14.40 -3.71
CA ALA A 131 0.98 -13.16 -3.58
C ALA A 131 0.22 -12.01 -4.24
N THR A 132 0.19 -10.86 -3.58
CA THR A 132 -0.19 -9.60 -4.21
C THR A 132 0.88 -8.57 -3.91
N THR A 133 1.13 -7.68 -4.86
CA THR A 133 2.17 -6.67 -4.75
C THR A 133 1.57 -5.32 -5.09
N ALA A 134 1.88 -4.33 -4.27
CA ALA A 134 1.59 -2.94 -4.58
C ALA A 134 2.90 -2.15 -4.54
N SER A 135 3.00 -1.09 -5.36
CA SER A 135 4.18 -0.22 -5.40
C SER A 135 3.83 1.21 -5.02
N PHE A 136 4.81 1.91 -4.46
CA PHE A 136 4.78 3.35 -4.25
C PHE A 136 6.15 3.94 -4.55
N SER A 137 6.17 5.20 -4.93
CA SER A 137 7.40 5.94 -5.19
C SER A 137 7.74 6.84 -4.02
N TYR A 138 9.03 7.01 -3.76
CA TYR A 138 9.54 8.01 -2.85
C TYR A 138 10.58 8.90 -3.51
N VAL A 139 10.58 10.17 -3.13
CA VAL A 139 11.37 11.20 -3.80
C VAL A 139 12.32 11.90 -2.84
N PHE A 140 13.58 11.95 -3.25
CA PHE A 140 14.57 12.83 -2.69
C PHE A 140 14.51 14.20 -3.37
N VAL A 141 14.02 15.21 -2.63
CA VAL A 141 14.07 16.62 -3.05
C VAL A 141 15.30 17.27 -2.43
N PRO A 142 16.27 17.77 -3.22
CA PRO A 142 17.47 18.40 -2.67
C PRO A 142 17.13 19.74 -2.01
N VAL A 143 17.85 20.07 -0.95
CA VAL A 143 17.82 21.41 -0.35
C VAL A 143 18.51 22.41 -1.29
N ALA A 144 17.85 23.52 -1.59
CA ALA A 144 18.38 24.61 -2.40
C ALA A 144 18.70 25.86 -1.56
N SER A 145 17.93 26.12 -0.51
CA SER A 145 18.19 27.24 0.39
C SER A 145 17.77 26.95 1.83
N ILE A 146 18.42 27.67 2.75
CA ILE A 146 18.19 27.59 4.20
C ILE A 146 17.94 29.02 4.70
N THR A 147 16.89 29.21 5.47
CA THR A 147 16.63 30.45 6.20
C THR A 147 16.97 30.25 7.67
N VAL A 148 17.62 31.23 8.31
CA VAL A 148 17.90 31.23 9.75
C VAL A 148 17.22 32.41 10.42
N ASN A 149 16.47 32.14 11.48
CA ASN A 149 15.85 33.11 12.37
C ASN A 149 16.36 32.89 13.79
N LEU A 150 16.84 33.96 14.40
CA LEU A 150 17.42 33.95 15.74
C LEU A 150 16.57 34.83 16.66
N SER A 151 16.22 34.31 17.83
CA SER A 151 15.58 35.12 18.87
C SER A 151 16.11 34.74 20.25
N ARG A 152 16.24 35.75 21.11
CA ARG A 152 16.61 35.56 22.51
C ARG A 152 15.35 35.29 23.32
N SER A 153 15.44 34.38 24.28
CA SER A 153 14.35 34.08 25.20
C SER A 153 14.90 33.72 26.57
N PHE A 154 14.04 33.77 27.58
CA PHE A 154 14.36 33.41 28.96
C PHE A 154 13.45 32.27 29.39
N SER A 155 14.03 31.21 29.98
CA SER A 155 13.28 30.10 30.54
C SER A 155 13.14 30.32 32.05
N GLY A 156 11.92 30.54 32.52
CA GLY A 156 11.63 30.64 33.96
C GLY A 156 11.96 29.33 34.70
N ASP A 157 11.72 28.18 34.06
CA ASP A 157 11.94 26.86 34.66
C ASP A 157 13.42 26.56 34.93
N THR A 158 14.31 26.99 34.04
CA THR A 158 15.76 26.77 34.16
C THR A 158 16.51 28.01 34.67
N ASN A 159 15.80 29.13 34.84
CA ASN A 159 16.37 30.44 35.18
C ASN A 159 17.56 30.82 34.27
N GLN A 160 17.46 30.51 32.97
CA GLN A 160 18.53 30.67 31.99
C GLN A 160 18.06 31.37 30.70
N TYR A 161 18.95 32.18 30.13
CA TYR A 161 18.77 32.71 28.79
C TYR A 161 19.18 31.67 27.75
N TYR A 162 18.40 31.58 26.68
CA TYR A 162 18.69 30.75 25.54
C TYR A 162 18.40 31.49 24.24
N ILE A 163 19.01 31.02 23.15
CA ILE A 163 18.72 31.48 21.80
C ILE A 163 17.91 30.40 21.10
N ASN A 164 16.74 30.77 20.60
CA ASN A 164 16.01 29.97 19.63
C ASN A 164 16.70 30.14 18.27
N VAL A 165 17.12 29.02 17.69
CA VAL A 165 17.59 28.94 16.31
C VAL A 165 16.53 28.17 15.54
N SER A 166 15.87 28.85 14.60
CA SER A 166 14.80 28.27 13.81
C SER A 166 14.96 28.65 12.35
N GLY A 167 14.26 27.93 11.47
CA GLY A 167 14.40 28.18 10.06
C GLY A 167 13.60 27.24 9.19
N THR A 168 13.80 27.38 7.89
CA THR A 168 13.16 26.53 6.88
C THR A 168 14.16 26.09 5.84
N LEU A 169 14.04 24.85 5.39
CA LEU A 169 14.71 24.28 4.24
C LEU A 169 13.77 24.37 3.04
N LYS A 170 14.25 24.93 1.93
CA LYS A 170 13.47 25.08 0.70
C LYS A 170 14.14 24.39 -0.48
N SER A 171 13.33 23.80 -1.35
CA SER A 171 13.75 23.30 -2.66
C SER A 171 13.93 24.48 -3.63
N ALA A 172 14.45 24.20 -4.84
CA ALA A 172 14.55 25.20 -5.90
C ALA A 172 13.18 25.79 -6.30
N SER A 173 12.10 25.05 -6.11
CA SER A 173 10.71 25.52 -6.35
C SER A 173 10.13 26.35 -5.20
N GLY A 174 10.88 26.56 -4.10
CA GLY A 174 10.40 27.27 -2.91
C GLY A 174 9.51 26.43 -1.97
N SER A 175 9.31 25.15 -2.27
CA SER A 175 8.58 24.20 -1.43
C SER A 175 9.42 23.79 -0.21
N GLY A 176 8.79 23.51 0.92
CA GLY A 176 9.50 23.01 2.11
C GLY A 176 10.10 21.62 1.88
N VAL A 177 11.34 21.39 2.33
CA VAL A 177 12.03 20.09 2.21
C VAL A 177 11.97 19.35 3.56
N PRO A 178 11.12 18.33 3.70
CA PRO A 178 10.89 17.69 4.98
C PRO A 178 11.92 16.62 5.34
N TYR A 179 11.93 16.22 6.61
CA TYR A 179 12.68 15.08 7.14
C TYR A 179 14.17 15.07 6.79
N ARG A 180 14.80 16.24 6.89
CA ARG A 180 16.25 16.42 6.72
C ARG A 180 16.92 16.66 8.05
N THR A 181 18.09 16.06 8.23
CA THR A 181 18.94 16.38 9.37
C THR A 181 19.67 17.68 9.10
N VAL A 182 19.49 18.65 9.98
CA VAL A 182 20.09 19.99 9.90
C VAL A 182 21.20 20.05 10.93
N SER A 183 22.40 20.48 10.54
CA SER A 183 23.49 20.74 11.49
C SER A 183 23.53 22.21 11.85
N VAL A 184 23.45 22.51 13.14
CA VAL A 184 23.58 23.86 13.68
C VAL A 184 24.80 23.92 14.59
N VAL A 185 25.73 24.82 14.24
CA VAL A 185 26.97 25.07 14.99
C VAL A 185 27.02 26.53 15.39
N ALA A 186 27.32 26.80 16.65
CA ALA A 186 27.53 28.17 17.15
C ALA A 186 29.04 28.48 17.21
N SER A 187 29.41 29.73 16.99
CA SER A 187 30.79 30.22 17.08
C SER A 187 31.34 30.19 18.51
N GLU A 188 30.47 30.13 19.50
CA GLU A 188 30.80 30.02 20.92
C GLU A 188 30.10 28.81 21.54
N GLY A 189 30.71 28.27 22.59
CA GLY A 189 30.17 27.12 23.32
C GLY A 189 28.90 27.45 24.12
N GLY A 190 28.12 26.41 24.38
CA GLY A 190 26.94 26.40 25.22
C GLY A 190 26.36 25.00 25.25
N THR A 191 25.29 24.80 26.01
CA THR A 191 24.57 23.52 26.06
C THR A 191 23.37 23.62 25.13
N TRP A 192 23.31 22.77 24.12
CA TRP A 192 22.08 22.63 23.35
C TRP A 192 21.08 21.89 24.22
N ARG A 193 19.78 22.22 24.12
CA ARG A 193 18.72 21.55 24.90
C ARG A 193 18.85 20.04 24.90
N ASP A 194 19.32 19.49 23.78
CA ASP A 194 19.38 18.05 23.58
C ASP A 194 20.83 17.48 23.52
N GLN A 195 21.91 18.28 23.48
CA GLN A 195 23.30 17.78 23.33
C GLN A 195 24.45 18.72 23.80
N LEU A 196 25.62 18.12 24.11
CA LEU A 196 26.90 18.78 24.38
C LEU A 196 27.65 19.08 23.06
N GLY A 197 27.59 20.31 22.56
CA GLY A 197 28.52 20.82 21.52
C GLY A 197 27.99 21.01 20.09
N GLY A 198 26.72 20.73 19.81
CA GLY A 198 26.05 20.99 18.53
C GLY A 198 24.58 20.57 18.61
N SER A 199 23.74 21.02 17.68
CA SER A 199 22.41 20.42 17.52
C SER A 199 22.19 19.91 16.11
N THR A 200 21.57 18.73 16.02
CA THR A 200 21.17 18.11 14.76
C THR A 200 19.66 17.97 14.67
N PRO A 201 18.87 19.07 14.74
CA PRO A 201 17.43 18.96 14.63
C PRO A 201 17.04 18.40 13.27
N ASP A 202 15.99 17.61 13.24
CA ASP A 202 15.35 17.20 12.01
C ASP A 202 14.35 18.25 11.55
N SER A 203 14.26 18.47 10.24
CA SER A 203 13.21 19.28 9.66
C SER A 203 11.87 18.55 9.74
N SER A 204 10.80 19.31 10.00
CA SER A 204 9.43 18.83 10.08
C SER A 204 8.92 18.33 8.72
N ASP A 205 7.69 17.83 8.69
CA ASP A 205 6.90 17.53 7.50
C ASP A 205 6.74 18.72 6.51
N ARG A 206 7.02 19.95 6.96
CA ARG A 206 6.99 21.18 6.17
C ARG A 206 8.37 21.78 5.91
N GLY A 207 9.44 21.09 6.31
CA GLY A 207 10.82 21.54 6.17
C GLY A 207 11.26 22.62 7.14
N SER A 208 10.52 22.84 8.24
CA SER A 208 10.93 23.76 9.30
C SER A 208 11.81 23.05 10.33
N TYR A 209 12.80 23.73 10.90
CA TYR A 209 13.61 23.19 12.01
C TYR A 209 13.65 24.20 13.16
N THR A 210 13.85 23.70 14.37
CA THR A 210 14.00 24.51 15.58
C THR A 210 14.91 23.82 16.57
N THR A 211 15.71 24.59 17.29
CA THR A 211 16.60 24.12 18.35
C THR A 211 16.95 25.29 19.27
N GLN A 212 17.51 24.97 20.43
CA GLN A 212 17.80 25.96 21.48
C GLN A 212 19.22 25.79 22.01
N LEU A 213 19.97 26.89 22.01
CA LEU A 213 21.26 27.00 22.65
C LEU A 213 21.10 27.73 23.99
N PHE A 214 21.35 27.03 25.09
CA PHE A 214 21.46 27.65 26.41
C PHE A 214 22.84 28.28 26.55
N LEU A 215 22.84 29.54 26.97
CA LEU A 215 24.04 30.35 27.05
C LEU A 215 24.66 30.23 28.44
N ASN A 216 25.97 30.02 28.48
CA ASN A 216 26.71 30.22 29.71
C ASN A 216 26.70 31.71 30.08
N PRO A 217 26.68 32.08 31.37
CA PRO A 217 26.81 33.46 31.81
C PRO A 217 28.08 34.09 31.22
N GLY A 218 28.02 35.36 30.83
CA GLY A 218 29.18 36.07 30.29
C GLY A 218 28.83 37.47 29.79
N GLY A 219 29.86 38.23 29.45
CA GLY A 219 29.74 39.62 29.00
C GLY A 219 29.09 39.78 27.61
N ALA A 220 29.07 41.02 27.16
CA ALA A 220 28.55 41.39 25.84
C ALA A 220 29.36 40.71 24.73
N ARG A 221 28.67 40.08 23.77
CA ARG A 221 29.30 39.33 22.66
C ARG A 221 28.33 39.05 21.53
N THR A 222 28.86 38.65 20.39
CA THR A 222 28.07 38.28 19.21
C THR A 222 28.30 36.81 18.90
N ILE A 223 27.21 36.03 18.86
CA ILE A 223 27.25 34.62 18.52
C ILE A 223 26.83 34.47 17.07
N THR A 224 27.65 33.78 16.28
CA THR A 224 27.35 33.43 14.90
C THR A 224 26.95 31.96 14.83
N PHE A 225 25.82 31.69 14.20
CA PHE A 225 25.31 30.34 13.96
C PHE A 225 25.54 29.99 12.50
N THR A 226 26.21 28.88 12.25
CA THR A 226 26.30 28.25 10.94
C THR A 226 25.28 27.12 10.90
N VAL A 227 24.35 27.20 9.96
CA VAL A 227 23.37 26.15 9.70
C VAL A 227 23.68 25.51 8.36
N SER A 228 23.77 24.19 8.34
CA SER A 228 24.04 23.43 7.12
C SER A 228 23.15 22.21 6.96
N CYS A 229 22.84 21.88 5.71
CA CYS A 229 22.08 20.70 5.33
C CYS A 229 22.45 20.34 3.89
N GLU A 230 22.84 19.08 3.64
CA GLU A 230 23.11 18.55 2.30
C GLU A 230 24.12 19.35 1.44
N GLY A 231 25.08 20.02 2.08
CA GLY A 231 26.08 20.85 1.40
C GLY A 231 25.64 22.30 1.15
N VAL A 232 24.39 22.64 1.47
CA VAL A 232 23.94 24.04 1.56
C VAL A 232 24.22 24.55 2.96
N SER A 233 24.74 25.76 3.09
CA SER A 233 24.99 26.40 4.37
C SER A 233 24.61 27.87 4.37
N THR A 234 24.19 28.39 5.51
CA THR A 234 23.92 29.80 5.74
C THR A 234 24.33 30.18 7.16
N THR A 235 24.50 31.48 7.41
CA THR A 235 24.90 31.99 8.72
C THR A 235 23.94 33.06 9.20
N GLY A 236 23.72 33.11 10.51
CA GLY A 236 23.03 34.22 11.18
C GLY A 236 23.75 34.59 12.46
N SER A 237 23.73 35.86 12.84
CA SER A 237 24.38 36.32 14.07
C SER A 237 23.42 37.09 14.96
N ILE A 238 23.61 36.98 16.28
CA ILE A 238 22.85 37.74 17.27
C ILE A 238 23.79 38.27 18.34
N SER A 239 23.61 39.55 18.71
CA SER A 239 24.38 40.19 19.77
C SER A 239 23.67 40.07 21.11
N ILE A 240 24.43 39.68 22.12
CA ILE A 240 24.01 39.60 23.52
C ILE A 240 24.61 40.81 24.22
N ALA A 241 23.76 41.67 24.78
CA ALA A 241 24.21 42.69 25.71
C ALA A 241 24.68 42.05 27.01
N GLY A 242 25.80 42.53 27.55
CA GLY A 242 26.27 42.14 28.88
C GLY A 242 25.24 42.59 29.91
N SER A 243 24.87 41.68 30.80
CA SER A 243 24.11 41.99 32.01
C SER A 243 25.04 42.49 33.11
#